data_AF-A0A933UH13-F1
#
_entry.id   AF-A0A933UH13-F1
#
_cell.length_a   1.000
_cell.length_b   1.000
_cell.length_c   1.000
_cell.angle_alpha   90.00
_cell.angle_beta   90.00
_cell.angle_gamma   90.00
#
_symmetry.space_group_name_H-M   'P 1'
#
loop_
_entity.id
_entity.type
_entity.pdbx_description
1 polymer ?
#
loop_
_entity_poly.entity_id
_entity_poly.type
_entity_poly.pdbx_seq_one_letter_code
_entity_poly.pdbx_strand_id
1 'polypeptide(L)'
;MTLAEKIGAPAKPSLLLEKAARLGLGNAGMLEALAVARGCWHYQHPEMAEPPKLSEAQFTNEELAIALLSPSLPYSPHTIRVGAAMLGAEGNGAESLAELAASEGCEMVVRYIAEAASEFEPEHRFWTELLRRLHDTSEPAEGILPHPTRFVSMTGITRAGRGRVTNWIRPRPELAAAHG
;
A
#
# COMPACT_ATOMS: atom_id res chain seq x y z
N MET A 1 -1.69 7.47 18.65
CA MET A 1 -0.47 6.67 18.45
C MET A 1 -0.20 6.57 16.96
N THR A 2 1.00 6.90 16.51
CA THR A 2 1.42 6.79 15.11
C THR A 2 1.94 5.39 14.79
N LEU A 3 2.12 5.10 13.51
CA LEU A 3 2.76 3.85 13.09
C LEU A 3 4.21 3.78 13.57
N ALA A 4 4.96 4.89 13.53
CA ALA A 4 6.32 4.98 14.05
C ALA A 4 6.41 4.56 15.53
N GLU A 5 5.53 5.11 16.37
CA GLU A 5 5.44 4.75 17.78
C GLU A 5 5.13 3.26 17.98
N LYS A 6 4.30 2.68 17.10
CA LYS A 6 3.93 1.27 17.19
C LYS A 6 5.07 0.33 16.82
N ILE A 7 5.86 0.66 15.79
CA ILE A 7 6.99 -0.15 15.32
C ILE A 7 8.32 0.17 16.04
N GLY A 8 8.31 1.10 17.00
CA GLY A 8 9.52 1.53 17.71
C GLY A 8 10.50 2.34 16.86
N ALA A 9 10.02 2.98 15.78
CA ALA A 9 10.81 3.84 14.92
C ALA A 9 10.79 5.31 15.40
N PRO A 10 11.85 6.09 15.13
CA PRO A 10 11.84 7.51 15.44
C PRO A 10 10.77 8.25 14.62
N ALA A 11 10.06 9.18 15.26
CA ALA A 11 9.15 10.06 14.55
C ALA A 11 9.95 10.96 13.59
N LYS A 12 9.55 10.98 12.32
CA LYS A 12 10.18 11.78 11.25
C LYS A 12 9.10 12.63 10.56
N PRO A 13 9.37 13.90 10.23
CA PRO A 13 8.50 14.65 9.33
C PRO A 13 8.50 14.00 7.93
N SER A 14 7.35 13.99 7.28
CA SER A 14 7.14 13.38 5.97
C SER A 14 6.89 14.46 4.93
N LEU A 15 7.87 14.69 4.04
CA LEU A 15 7.72 15.65 2.95
C LEU A 15 6.66 15.19 1.94
N LEU A 16 6.50 13.88 1.78
CA LEU A 16 5.44 13.29 0.97
C LEU A 16 4.05 13.58 1.54
N LEU A 17 3.85 13.46 2.86
CA LEU A 17 2.57 13.83 3.48
C LEU A 17 2.33 15.35 3.42
N GLU A 18 3.38 16.18 3.50
CA GLU A 18 3.25 17.62 3.28
C GLU A 18 2.86 17.95 1.82
N LYS A 19 3.41 17.24 0.84
CA LYS A 19 2.95 17.31 -0.57
C LYS A 19 1.48 16.89 -0.66
N ALA A 20 1.11 15.75 -0.09
CA ALA A 20 -0.25 15.22 -0.10
C ALA A 20 -1.24 16.22 0.51
N ALA A 21 -0.92 16.80 1.67
CA ALA A 21 -1.74 17.80 2.34
C ALA A 21 -2.00 19.04 1.47
N ARG A 22 -0.98 19.54 0.75
CA ARG A 22 -1.13 20.67 -0.19
C ARG A 22 -2.05 20.35 -1.38
N LEU A 23 -2.22 19.08 -1.71
CA LEU A 23 -3.12 18.59 -2.75
C LEU A 23 -4.52 18.24 -2.23
N GLY A 24 -4.79 18.47 -0.94
CA GLY A 24 -6.08 18.14 -0.31
C GLY A 24 -6.15 16.73 0.30
N LEU A 25 -5.04 16.00 0.36
CA LEU A 25 -4.94 14.66 0.94
C LEU A 25 -4.36 14.69 2.37
N GLY A 26 -4.87 15.58 3.22
CA GLY A 26 -4.25 15.91 4.52
C GLY A 26 -4.40 14.87 5.64
N ASN A 27 -5.04 13.73 5.38
CA ASN A 27 -5.22 12.66 6.37
C ASN A 27 -5.31 11.28 5.69
N ALA A 28 -5.21 10.22 6.50
CA ALA A 28 -5.27 8.83 6.03
C ALA A 28 -6.55 8.53 5.23
N GLY A 29 -7.71 9.01 5.69
CA GLY A 29 -8.98 8.78 4.99
C GLY A 29 -9.04 9.37 3.58
N MET A 30 -8.43 10.54 3.36
CA MET A 30 -8.32 11.12 2.00
C MET A 30 -7.37 10.33 1.11
N LEU A 31 -6.26 9.81 1.66
CA LEU A 31 -5.34 8.94 0.92
C LEU A 31 -6.03 7.62 0.55
N GLU A 32 -6.77 7.02 1.48
CA GLU A 32 -7.56 5.80 1.25
C GLU A 32 -8.62 6.02 0.18
N ALA A 33 -9.33 7.15 0.25
CA ALA A 33 -10.32 7.54 -0.74
C ALA A 33 -9.71 7.70 -2.13
N LEU A 34 -8.54 8.34 -2.24
CA LEU A 34 -7.83 8.43 -3.52
C LEU A 34 -7.40 7.05 -4.02
N ALA A 35 -6.93 6.16 -3.15
CA ALA A 35 -6.57 4.80 -3.56
C ALA A 35 -7.78 4.03 -4.08
N VAL A 36 -8.95 4.16 -3.45
CA VAL A 36 -10.22 3.59 -3.94
C VAL A 36 -10.58 4.16 -5.30
N ALA A 37 -10.49 5.49 -5.47
CA ALA A 37 -10.71 6.14 -6.76
C ALA A 37 -9.74 5.66 -7.86
N ARG A 38 -8.56 5.17 -7.48
CA ARG A 38 -7.57 4.56 -8.39
C ARG A 38 -7.68 3.05 -8.56
N GLY A 39 -8.72 2.43 -7.99
CA GLY A 39 -9.01 1.03 -8.25
C GLY A 39 -8.94 0.11 -7.03
N CYS A 40 -8.64 0.60 -5.82
CA CYS A 40 -8.68 -0.19 -4.58
C CYS A 40 -10.11 -0.47 -4.06
N TRP A 41 -11.06 -0.78 -4.94
CA TRP A 41 -12.49 -0.97 -4.62
C TRP A 41 -12.78 -1.98 -3.52
N HIS A 42 -11.90 -2.96 -3.29
CA HIS A 42 -12.00 -3.91 -2.18
C HIS A 42 -12.09 -3.22 -0.81
N TYR A 43 -11.58 -1.99 -0.70
CA TYR A 43 -11.53 -1.22 0.54
C TYR A 43 -12.56 -0.08 0.60
N GLN A 44 -13.45 0.04 -0.40
CA GLN A 44 -14.51 1.05 -0.37
C GLN A 44 -15.47 0.80 0.81
N HIS A 45 -15.92 1.89 1.45
CA HIS A 45 -16.99 1.86 2.45
C HIS A 45 -17.92 3.08 2.31
N PRO A 46 -19.18 3.02 2.81
CA PRO A 46 -20.18 4.06 2.56
C PRO A 46 -19.86 5.45 3.13
N GLU A 47 -19.12 5.50 4.24
CA GLU A 47 -18.72 6.75 4.92
C GLU A 47 -17.45 7.38 4.32
N MET A 48 -16.90 6.81 3.25
CA MET A 48 -15.69 7.31 2.61
C MET A 48 -16.00 8.63 1.91
N ALA A 49 -15.24 9.67 2.25
CA ALA A 49 -15.38 10.97 1.64
C ALA A 49 -14.81 10.99 0.21
N GLU A 50 -15.31 11.88 -0.63
CA GLU A 50 -14.82 12.04 -2.00
C GLU A 50 -13.42 12.68 -1.99
N PRO A 51 -12.40 12.05 -2.61
CA PRO A 51 -11.07 12.63 -2.67
C PRO A 51 -10.99 13.75 -3.72
N PRO A 52 -10.01 14.65 -3.64
CA PRO A 52 -9.73 15.59 -4.72
C PRO A 52 -9.42 14.85 -6.03
N LYS A 53 -9.87 15.41 -7.16
CA LYS A 53 -9.58 14.86 -8.50
C LYS A 53 -8.13 15.16 -8.87
N LEU A 54 -7.26 14.17 -8.67
CA LEU A 54 -5.82 14.27 -8.92
C LEU A 54 -5.38 13.24 -9.97
N SER A 55 -4.69 13.73 -11.01
CA SER A 55 -4.04 12.85 -11.98
C SER A 55 -2.79 12.20 -11.39
N GLU A 56 -2.34 11.09 -11.99
CA GLU A 56 -1.07 10.43 -11.59
C GLU A 56 0.15 11.35 -11.76
N ALA A 57 0.10 12.32 -12.67
CA ALA A 57 1.16 13.32 -12.83
C ALA A 57 1.27 14.28 -11.64
N GLN A 58 0.18 14.50 -10.89
CA GLN A 58 0.18 15.36 -9.70
C GLN A 58 0.60 14.59 -8.44
N PHE A 59 0.22 13.32 -8.36
CA PHE A 59 0.55 12.43 -7.26
C PHE A 59 0.59 10.99 -7.78
N THR A 60 1.75 10.35 -7.86
CA THR A 60 1.85 9.04 -8.54
C THR A 60 1.25 7.91 -7.70
N ASN A 61 1.13 6.71 -8.27
CA ASN A 61 0.69 5.53 -7.50
C ASN A 61 1.75 5.09 -6.48
N GLU A 62 3.03 5.24 -6.80
CA GLU A 62 4.12 5.01 -5.88
C GLU A 62 4.07 5.98 -4.69
N GLU A 63 3.87 7.28 -4.97
CA GLU A 63 3.69 8.30 -3.94
C GLU A 63 2.49 7.99 -3.05
N LEU A 64 1.37 7.57 -3.63
CA LEU A 64 0.19 7.19 -2.86
C LEU A 64 0.42 5.95 -2.00
N ALA A 65 1.08 4.92 -2.55
CA ALA A 65 1.42 3.71 -1.81
C ALA A 65 2.30 4.03 -0.59
N ILE A 66 3.34 4.83 -0.78
CA ILE A 66 4.27 5.18 0.30
C ILE A 66 3.63 6.14 1.31
N ALA A 67 2.80 7.08 0.87
CA ALA A 67 2.06 7.96 1.77
C ALA A 67 1.15 7.17 2.72
N LEU A 68 0.42 6.17 2.21
CA LEU A 68 -0.44 5.27 3.00
C LEU A 68 0.36 4.43 4.01
N LEU A 69 1.63 4.15 3.73
CA LEU A 69 2.54 3.38 4.58
C LEU A 69 3.45 4.26 5.44
N SER A 70 3.23 5.58 5.45
CA SER A 70 4.08 6.52 6.19
C SER A 70 4.01 6.27 7.71
N PRO A 71 5.17 6.11 8.40
CA PRO A 71 5.23 5.98 9.85
C PRO A 71 4.62 7.15 10.60
N SER A 72 4.50 8.32 9.94
CA SER A 72 3.99 9.56 10.51
C SER A 72 2.45 9.62 10.55
N LEU A 73 1.76 8.68 9.89
CA LEU A 73 0.30 8.56 9.99
C LEU A 73 -0.13 7.91 11.32
N PRO A 74 -1.38 8.18 11.78
CA PRO A 74 -2.01 7.39 12.83
C PRO A 74 -1.97 5.89 12.49
N TYR A 75 -1.65 5.05 13.47
CA TYR A 75 -1.63 3.60 13.25
C TYR A 75 -3.03 3.09 12.86
N SER A 76 -3.12 2.45 11.69
CA SER A 76 -4.34 1.86 11.17
C SER A 76 -4.01 0.62 10.31
N PRO A 77 -4.41 -0.59 10.76
CA PRO A 77 -4.26 -1.80 9.95
C PRO A 77 -4.99 -1.73 8.61
N HIS A 78 -6.08 -0.95 8.54
CA HIS A 78 -6.80 -0.74 7.28
C HIS A 78 -5.94 0.06 6.30
N THR A 79 -5.41 1.20 6.70
CA THR A 79 -4.55 2.06 5.87
C THR A 79 -3.33 1.28 5.36
N ILE A 80 -2.70 0.47 6.21
CA ILE A 80 -1.57 -0.38 5.81
C ILE A 80 -1.96 -1.38 4.72
N ARG A 81 -3.15 -1.99 4.82
CA ARG A 81 -3.65 -2.92 3.79
C ARG A 81 -3.96 -2.22 2.47
N VAL A 82 -4.47 -1.00 2.51
CA VAL A 82 -4.68 -0.18 1.30
C VAL A 82 -3.34 0.18 0.67
N GLY A 83 -2.35 0.59 1.47
CA GLY A 83 -0.98 0.85 1.02
C GLY A 83 -0.33 -0.39 0.40
N ALA A 84 -0.49 -1.56 1.02
CA ALA A 84 -0.01 -2.84 0.49
C ALA A 84 -0.63 -3.18 -0.88
N ALA A 85 -1.92 -2.89 -1.06
CA ALA A 85 -2.55 -3.05 -2.36
C ALA A 85 -1.99 -2.07 -3.40
N MET A 86 -1.87 -0.79 -3.04
CA MET A 86 -1.30 0.25 -3.90
C MET A 86 0.16 -0.02 -4.29
N LEU A 87 0.97 -0.69 -3.44
CA LEU A 87 2.32 -1.13 -3.82
C LEU A 87 2.29 -2.06 -5.05
N GLY A 88 1.26 -2.91 -5.15
CA GLY A 88 1.05 -3.82 -6.29
C GLY A 88 0.33 -3.20 -7.49
N ALA A 89 0.14 -1.87 -7.53
CA ALA A 89 -0.46 -1.18 -8.66
C ALA A 89 0.36 -1.42 -9.94
N GLU A 90 -0.34 -1.60 -11.07
CA GLU A 90 0.31 -1.73 -12.37
C GLU A 90 1.06 -0.43 -12.71
N GLY A 91 2.25 -0.57 -13.30
CA GLY A 91 3.11 0.55 -13.66
C GLY A 91 4.07 1.02 -12.57
N ASN A 92 3.89 0.59 -11.31
CA ASN A 92 4.79 0.97 -10.23
C ASN A 92 6.25 0.54 -10.48
N GLY A 93 7.19 1.47 -10.30
CA GLY A 93 8.63 1.19 -10.37
C GLY A 93 9.22 0.75 -9.04
N ALA A 94 9.86 -0.42 -9.00
CA ALA A 94 10.55 -0.94 -7.80
C ALA A 94 11.67 -0.01 -7.28
N GLU A 95 12.39 0.67 -8.18
CA GLU A 95 13.40 1.69 -7.83
C GLU A 95 12.80 2.89 -7.13
N SER A 96 11.79 3.51 -7.75
CA SER A 96 11.12 4.68 -7.19
C SER A 96 10.49 4.38 -5.83
N LEU A 97 9.86 3.22 -5.67
CA LEU A 97 9.29 2.79 -4.38
C LEU A 97 10.35 2.60 -3.30
N ALA A 98 11.49 2.00 -3.62
CA ALA A 98 12.58 1.83 -2.65
C ALA A 98 13.16 3.19 -2.23
N GLU A 99 13.39 4.11 -3.17
CA GLU A 99 13.87 5.47 -2.89
C GLU A 99 12.88 6.27 -2.02
N LEU A 100 11.59 6.21 -2.37
CA LEU A 100 10.53 6.84 -1.57
C LEU A 100 10.46 6.21 -0.18
N ALA A 101 10.52 4.87 -0.07
CA ALA A 101 10.47 4.19 1.22
C ALA A 101 11.64 4.59 2.14
N ALA A 102 12.86 4.69 1.60
CA ALA A 102 14.04 5.14 2.33
C ALA A 102 13.90 6.62 2.76
N SER A 103 13.49 7.49 1.84
CA SER A 103 13.31 8.92 2.13
C SER A 103 12.22 9.17 3.18
N GLU A 104 11.16 8.37 3.20
CA GLU A 104 10.04 8.47 4.14
C GLU A 104 10.21 7.60 5.40
N GLY A 105 11.31 6.83 5.50
CA GLY A 105 11.62 6.00 6.65
C GLY A 105 10.66 4.83 6.87
N CYS A 106 10.02 4.35 5.81
CA CYS A 106 9.02 3.28 5.86
C CYS A 106 9.52 1.93 5.30
N GLU A 107 10.82 1.80 5.04
CA GLU A 107 11.45 0.61 4.44
C GLU A 107 11.08 -0.69 5.14
N MET A 108 11.07 -0.72 6.49
CA MET A 108 10.66 -1.91 7.25
C MET A 108 9.25 -2.39 6.88
N VAL A 109 8.32 -1.44 6.73
CA VAL A 109 6.92 -1.75 6.41
C VAL A 109 6.82 -2.23 4.96
N VAL A 110 7.52 -1.57 4.04
CA VAL A 110 7.52 -1.94 2.61
C VAL A 110 8.20 -3.30 2.40
N ARG A 111 9.32 -3.57 3.07
CA ARG A 111 10.02 -4.85 3.04
C ARG A 111 9.13 -5.98 3.55
N TYR A 112 8.52 -5.80 4.73
CA TYR A 112 7.57 -6.78 5.28
C TYR A 112 6.44 -7.13 4.30
N ILE A 113 5.86 -6.11 3.65
CA ILE A 113 4.80 -6.32 2.65
C ILE A 113 5.34 -7.03 1.41
N ALA A 114 6.53 -6.68 0.93
CA ALA A 114 7.14 -7.28 -0.25
C ALA A 114 7.61 -8.73 -0.01
N GLU A 115 8.05 -9.06 1.21
CA GLU A 115 8.34 -10.44 1.65
C GLU A 115 7.06 -11.28 1.65
N ALA A 116 5.99 -10.77 2.28
CA ALA A 116 4.67 -11.38 2.24
C ALA A 116 4.18 -11.58 0.79
N ALA A 117 4.35 -10.59 -0.07
CA ALA A 117 3.95 -10.69 -1.48
C ALA A 117 4.78 -11.74 -2.23
N SER A 118 6.07 -11.86 -1.96
CA SER A 118 6.94 -12.88 -2.58
C SER A 118 6.58 -14.31 -2.15
N GLU A 119 5.98 -14.51 -0.98
CA GLU A 119 5.46 -15.81 -0.57
C GLU A 119 4.21 -16.22 -1.38
N PHE A 120 3.31 -15.26 -1.67
CA PHE A 120 2.07 -15.53 -2.39
C PHE A 120 2.21 -15.44 -3.91
N GLU A 121 3.16 -14.67 -4.41
CA GLU A 121 3.42 -14.43 -5.84
C GLU A 121 4.93 -14.59 -6.16
N PRO A 122 5.52 -15.78 -5.93
CA PRO A 122 6.97 -15.99 -6.02
C PRO A 122 7.56 -15.75 -7.41
N GLU A 123 6.75 -15.87 -8.46
CA GLU A 123 7.17 -15.66 -9.85
C GLU A 123 7.07 -14.19 -10.30
N HIS A 124 6.47 -13.32 -9.49
CA HIS A 124 6.18 -11.94 -9.87
C HIS A 124 7.41 -11.05 -9.64
N ARG A 125 8.17 -10.81 -10.73
CA ARG A 125 9.49 -10.13 -10.73
C ARG A 125 9.56 -8.79 -9.99
N PHE A 126 8.47 -8.03 -9.96
CA PHE A 126 8.42 -6.74 -9.26
C PHE A 126 8.77 -6.87 -7.78
N TRP A 127 8.25 -7.88 -7.07
CA TRP A 127 8.50 -8.05 -5.64
C TRP A 127 9.96 -8.42 -5.37
N THR A 128 10.53 -9.32 -6.19
CA THR A 128 11.95 -9.67 -6.12
C THR A 128 12.85 -8.45 -6.34
N GLU A 129 12.54 -7.62 -7.34
CA GLU A 129 13.32 -6.43 -7.64
C GLU A 129 13.19 -5.36 -6.56
N LEU A 130 12.00 -5.18 -5.98
CA LEU A 130 11.78 -4.27 -4.85
C LEU A 130 12.60 -4.72 -3.62
N LEU A 131 12.54 -6.01 -3.26
CA LEU A 131 13.32 -6.56 -2.14
C LEU A 131 14.83 -6.45 -2.33
N ARG A 132 15.33 -6.54 -3.57
CA ARG A 132 16.75 -6.37 -3.89
C ARG A 132 17.24 -4.94 -3.65
N ARG A 133 16.33 -3.96 -3.67
CA ARG A 133 16.63 -2.53 -3.58
C ARG A 133 16.43 -1.96 -2.17
N LEU A 134 15.58 -2.59 -1.37
CA LEU A 134 15.34 -2.19 0.02
C LEU A 134 16.50 -2.64 0.91
N HIS A 135 16.90 -1.77 1.84
CA HIS A 135 17.85 -2.15 2.89
C HIS A 135 17.34 -3.35 3.69
N ASP A 136 18.28 -4.10 4.28
CA ASP A 136 17.94 -5.13 5.25
C ASP A 136 17.47 -4.44 6.54
N THR A 137 16.28 -4.81 7.02
CA THR A 137 15.65 -4.21 8.19
C THR A 137 15.26 -5.30 9.16
N SER A 138 15.30 -5.00 10.46
CA SER A 138 14.75 -5.92 11.46
C SER A 138 13.28 -6.21 11.20
N GLU A 139 12.85 -7.44 11.46
CA GLU A 139 11.44 -7.80 11.37
C GLU A 139 10.60 -6.97 12.36
N PRO A 140 9.38 -6.57 11.97
CA PRO A 140 8.46 -5.91 12.87
C PRO A 140 8.02 -6.87 13.98
N ALA A 141 7.81 -6.36 15.19
CA ALA A 141 7.33 -7.21 16.28
C ALA A 141 5.95 -7.82 15.94
N GLU A 142 5.73 -9.03 16.43
CA GLU A 142 4.52 -9.81 16.13
C GLU A 142 3.24 -9.04 16.49
N GLY A 143 2.24 -9.10 15.60
CA GLY A 143 0.94 -8.48 15.79
C GLY A 143 0.90 -6.97 15.57
N ILE A 144 2.01 -6.31 15.21
CA ILE A 144 2.02 -4.89 14.85
C ILE A 144 1.49 -4.68 13.42
N LEU A 145 2.08 -5.37 12.44
CA LEU A 145 1.64 -5.26 11.05
C LEU A 145 0.56 -6.31 10.74
N PRO A 146 -0.35 -6.04 9.77
CA PRO A 146 -1.37 -7.00 9.38
C PRO A 146 -0.73 -8.30 8.92
N HIS A 147 -1.26 -9.43 9.39
CA HIS A 147 -0.83 -10.76 8.96
C HIS A 147 -0.85 -10.88 7.41
N PRO A 148 0.11 -11.56 6.76
CA PRO A 148 0.23 -11.61 5.29
C PRO A 148 -1.06 -11.98 4.54
N THR A 149 -1.86 -12.89 5.11
CA THR A 149 -3.16 -13.29 4.54
C THR A 149 -4.19 -12.15 4.44
N ARG A 150 -3.95 -11.00 5.07
CA ARG A 150 -4.79 -9.79 4.98
C ARG A 150 -4.54 -8.96 3.73
N PHE A 151 -3.48 -9.24 2.98
CA PHE A 151 -3.12 -8.57 1.73
C PHE A 151 -3.58 -9.31 0.47
N VAL A 152 -4.11 -10.52 0.63
CA VAL A 152 -4.51 -11.40 -0.48
C VAL A 152 -6.00 -11.69 -0.44
N SER A 153 -6.57 -11.93 -1.62
CA SER A 153 -7.89 -12.54 -1.76
C SER A 153 -7.70 -14.03 -2.01
N MET A 154 -8.38 -14.85 -1.21
CA MET A 154 -8.40 -16.30 -1.38
C MET A 154 -9.76 -16.71 -1.90
N THR A 155 -9.85 -17.09 -3.18
CA THR A 155 -11.09 -17.63 -3.74
C THR A 155 -11.02 -19.16 -3.78
N GLY A 156 -12.11 -19.81 -3.34
CA GLY A 156 -12.19 -21.27 -3.22
C GLY A 156 -12.73 -22.00 -4.46
N ILE A 157 -13.09 -21.28 -5.53
CA ILE A 157 -13.73 -21.84 -6.72
C ILE A 157 -13.12 -21.20 -7.97
N THR A 158 -12.56 -22.03 -8.86
CA THR A 158 -12.12 -21.64 -10.20
C THR A 158 -12.99 -22.30 -11.26
N ARG A 159 -12.95 -21.79 -12.51
CA ARG A 159 -13.58 -22.45 -13.67
C ARG A 159 -13.02 -23.86 -13.95
N ALA A 160 -11.85 -24.21 -13.39
CA ALA A 160 -11.21 -25.52 -13.53
C ALA A 160 -11.47 -26.47 -12.33
N GLY A 161 -12.26 -26.05 -11.32
CA GLY A 161 -12.59 -26.86 -10.14
C GLY A 161 -12.30 -26.18 -8.80
N ARG A 162 -12.40 -26.96 -7.70
CA ARG A 162 -11.99 -26.54 -6.32
C ARG A 162 -10.46 -26.44 -6.27
N GLY A 163 -9.95 -25.21 -6.37
CA GLY A 163 -8.55 -24.88 -6.08
C GLY A 163 -8.53 -23.54 -5.33
N ARG A 164 -7.68 -23.42 -4.31
CA ARG A 164 -7.46 -22.14 -3.63
C ARG A 164 -6.59 -21.30 -4.54
N VAL A 165 -7.16 -20.27 -5.17
CA VAL A 165 -6.36 -19.24 -5.83
C VAL A 165 -6.18 -18.11 -4.83
N THR A 166 -4.94 -17.87 -4.46
CA THR A 166 -4.55 -16.73 -3.63
C THR A 166 -3.97 -15.69 -4.56
N ASN A 167 -4.58 -14.52 -4.64
CA ASN A 167 -4.10 -13.40 -5.46
C ASN A 167 -3.80 -12.21 -4.57
N TRP A 168 -2.70 -11.51 -4.82
CA TRP A 168 -2.45 -10.22 -4.19
C TRP A 168 -3.56 -9.23 -4.53
N ILE A 169 -4.12 -8.58 -3.51
CA ILE A 169 -5.09 -7.50 -3.71
C ILE A 169 -4.33 -6.32 -4.28
N ARG A 170 -4.75 -5.80 -5.43
CA ARG A 170 -4.16 -4.65 -6.11
C ARG A 170 -5.23 -3.79 -6.77
N PRO A 171 -4.96 -2.51 -7.07
CA PRO A 171 -5.89 -1.66 -7.79
C PRO A 171 -6.33 -2.26 -9.12
N ARG A 172 -7.61 -2.06 -9.45
CA ARG A 172 -8.23 -2.41 -10.73
C ARG A 172 -8.91 -1.18 -11.32
N PRO A 173 -8.19 -0.32 -12.05
CA PRO A 173 -8.73 0.92 -12.60
C PRO A 173 -9.85 0.67 -13.61
N GLU A 174 -9.87 -0.49 -14.28
CA GLU A 174 -10.93 -0.90 -15.18
C GLU A 174 -12.28 -1.10 -14.47
N LEU A 175 -12.25 -1.51 -13.20
CA LEU A 175 -13.46 -1.59 -12.37
C LEU A 175 -13.89 -0.20 -11.88
N ALA A 176 -12.98 0.79 -11.88
CA ALA A 176 -13.31 2.15 -11.51
C ALA A 176 -14.20 2.85 -12.55
N ALA A 177 -13.93 2.61 -13.84
CA ALA A 177 -14.73 3.15 -14.94
C ALA A 177 -16.13 2.51 -15.04
N ALA A 178 -16.35 1.33 -14.45
CA ALA A 178 -17.64 0.63 -14.50
C ALA A 178 -18.62 1.08 -13.39
N HIS A 179 -18.14 1.83 -12.40
CA HIS A 179 -18.90 2.25 -11.21
C HIS A 179 -18.91 3.78 -11.00
N GLY A 180 -18.43 4.55 -11.98
CA GLY A 180 -18.40 6.02 -11.98
C GLY A 180 -19.35 6.65 -13.00
#